data_AF-A0A2H9NAV9-F1
#
_entry.id   AF-A0A2H9NAV9-F1
#
_cell.length_a   1.000
_cell.length_b   1.000
_cell.length_c   1.000
_cell.angle_alpha   90.00
_cell.angle_beta   90.00
_cell.angle_gamma   90.00
#
_symmetry.space_group_name_H-M   'P 1'
#
loop_
_entity.id
_entity.type
_entity.pdbx_description
1 polymer ?
#
loop_
_entity_poly.entity_id
_entity_poly.type
_entity_poly.pdbx_seq_one_letter_code
_entity_poly.pdbx_strand_id
1 'polypeptide(L)'
;MFESEIENVEWMGNYPKFEKYGGILGYNTMGLIKLSNGIVGSLHYSASVDPLASTSRLEVYGDNTNVLHAIWNDKIILYGSNQKPQEWNLDVKGTRVWGHRQADEHFIECILHKKQLKVSVEDAIKAQEIAQKIKKSIK
;
A
#
# COMPACT_ATOMS: atom_id res chain seq x y z
N MET A 1 -8.62 -6.31 0.28
CA MET A 1 -9.24 -5.24 -0.52
C MET A 1 -9.96 -5.80 -1.74
N PHE A 2 -9.35 -6.75 -2.47
CA PHE A 2 -9.94 -7.30 -3.70
C PHE A 2 -10.28 -8.78 -3.65
N GLU A 3 -10.11 -9.44 -2.49
CA GLU A 3 -10.41 -10.86 -2.27
C GLU A 3 -9.87 -11.77 -3.39
N SER A 4 -8.66 -11.46 -3.86
CA SER A 4 -8.03 -12.11 -5.01
C SER A 4 -6.52 -12.15 -4.82
N GLU A 5 -5.90 -13.19 -5.39
CA GLU A 5 -4.48 -13.53 -5.23
C GLU A 5 -3.63 -12.85 -6.30
N ILE A 6 -2.39 -12.50 -5.95
CA ILE A 6 -1.40 -12.03 -6.94
C ILE A 6 -0.81 -13.23 -7.67
N GLU A 7 -1.00 -13.28 -9.00
CA GLU A 7 -0.51 -14.37 -9.83
C GLU A 7 0.85 -14.05 -10.46
N ASN A 8 1.02 -12.81 -10.93
CA ASN A 8 2.21 -12.36 -11.64
C ASN A 8 2.74 -11.04 -11.07
N VAL A 9 4.06 -10.91 -11.04
CA VAL A 9 4.79 -9.71 -10.68
C VAL A 9 5.93 -9.45 -11.67
N GLU A 10 6.05 -8.21 -12.11
CA GLU A 10 7.21 -7.69 -12.84
C GLU A 10 7.78 -6.53 -12.03
N TRP A 11 9.10 -6.50 -11.79
CA TRP A 11 9.69 -5.53 -10.89
C TRP A 11 11.00 -4.95 -11.41
N MET A 12 11.19 -3.67 -11.11
CA MET A 12 12.41 -2.93 -11.39
C MET A 12 12.85 -2.24 -10.10
N GLY A 13 14.12 -2.36 -9.76
CA GLY A 13 14.69 -1.74 -8.56
C GLY A 13 15.95 -0.97 -8.87
N ASN A 14 16.11 0.17 -8.21
CA ASN A 14 17.37 0.89 -8.11
C ASN A 14 17.67 1.16 -6.64
N TYR A 15 18.87 0.82 -6.19
CA TYR A 15 19.31 0.94 -4.80
C TYR A 15 20.51 1.88 -4.70
N PRO A 16 20.30 3.21 -4.83
CA PRO A 16 21.38 4.18 -4.78
C PRO A 16 21.98 4.24 -3.37
N LYS A 17 23.30 4.47 -3.30
CA LYS A 17 23.98 4.84 -2.06
C LYS A 17 24.07 6.36 -1.97
N PHE A 18 23.70 6.90 -0.81
CA PHE A 18 23.79 8.33 -0.55
C PHE A 18 25.03 8.64 0.29
N GLU A 19 26.17 8.86 -0.39
CA GLU A 19 27.45 9.16 0.27
C GLU A 19 27.37 10.36 1.23
N LYS A 20 26.63 11.40 0.85
CA LYS A 20 26.40 12.59 1.70
C LYS A 20 25.72 12.29 3.06
N TYR A 21 25.11 11.11 3.21
CA TYR A 21 24.47 10.65 4.44
C TYR A 21 25.18 9.44 5.04
N GLY A 22 26.50 9.29 4.80
CA GLY A 22 27.29 8.18 5.35
C GLY A 22 27.08 6.85 4.61
N GLY A 23 26.73 6.91 3.32
CA GLY A 23 26.59 5.72 2.48
C GLY A 23 25.29 4.93 2.72
N ILE A 24 24.26 5.55 3.30
CA ILE A 24 22.94 4.93 3.49
C ILE A 24 22.39 4.44 2.15
N LEU A 25 21.87 3.22 2.14
CA LEU A 25 21.23 2.63 0.99
C LEU A 25 19.79 3.12 0.88
N GLY A 26 19.51 3.86 -0.18
CA GLY A 26 18.14 4.18 -0.59
C GLY A 26 17.54 3.07 -1.44
N TYR A 27 16.26 3.21 -1.73
CA TYR A 27 15.61 2.45 -2.78
C TYR A 27 14.67 3.36 -3.58
N ASN A 28 14.54 3.05 -4.86
CA ASN A 28 13.50 3.51 -5.75
C ASN A 28 13.13 2.32 -6.63
N THR A 29 11.97 1.74 -6.37
CA THR A 29 11.52 0.51 -7.02
C THR A 29 10.10 0.68 -7.50
N MET A 30 9.79 0.10 -8.65
CA MET A 30 8.43 -0.02 -9.12
C MET A 30 8.17 -1.41 -9.65
N GLY A 31 6.90 -1.79 -9.71
CA GLY A 31 6.52 -2.99 -10.41
C GLY A 31 5.06 -3.04 -10.75
N LEU A 32 4.75 -4.01 -11.61
CA LEU A 32 3.42 -4.34 -12.05
C LEU A 32 3.00 -5.64 -11.36
N ILE A 33 1.74 -5.70 -10.93
CA ILE A 33 1.11 -6.91 -10.42
C ILE A 33 -0.13 -7.23 -11.24
N LYS A 34 -0.40 -8.53 -11.39
CA LYS A 34 -1.66 -9.04 -11.92
C LYS A 34 -2.31 -9.96 -10.89
N LEU A 35 -3.56 -9.69 -10.56
CA LEU A 35 -4.38 -10.51 -9.68
C LEU A 35 -5.18 -11.53 -10.49
N SER A 36 -5.60 -12.60 -9.83
CA SER A 36 -6.37 -13.71 -10.42
C SER A 36 -7.74 -13.31 -10.97
N ASN A 37 -8.32 -12.24 -10.44
CA ASN A 37 -9.57 -11.67 -10.93
C ASN A 37 -9.39 -10.66 -12.09
N GLY A 38 -8.17 -10.53 -12.63
CA GLY A 38 -7.87 -9.64 -13.76
C GLY A 38 -7.49 -8.22 -13.38
N ILE A 39 -7.54 -7.84 -12.09
CA ILE A 39 -7.04 -6.53 -11.64
C ILE A 39 -5.54 -6.45 -11.91
N VAL A 40 -5.12 -5.29 -12.42
CA VAL A 40 -3.71 -4.93 -12.59
C VAL A 40 -3.38 -3.74 -11.71
N GLY A 41 -2.16 -3.71 -11.18
CA GLY A 41 -1.70 -2.62 -10.34
C GLY A 41 -0.25 -2.25 -10.65
N SER A 42 0.07 -0.96 -10.49
CA SER A 42 1.43 -0.45 -10.47
C SER A 42 1.78 0.00 -9.05
N LEU A 43 2.85 -0.54 -8.49
CA LEU A 43 3.30 -0.22 -7.14
C LEU A 43 4.62 0.54 -7.22
N HIS A 44 4.73 1.64 -6.50
CA HIS A 44 5.89 2.51 -6.49
C HIS A 44 6.35 2.72 -5.05
N TYR A 45 7.61 2.42 -4.78
CA TYR A 45 8.20 2.56 -3.45
C TYR A 45 9.53 3.30 -3.54
N SER A 46 9.70 4.30 -2.69
CA SER A 46 10.94 5.05 -2.62
C SER A 46 11.24 5.48 -1.18
N ALA A 47 12.48 5.25 -0.76
CA ALA A 47 13.09 5.88 0.42
C ALA A 47 14.21 6.85 0.01
N SER A 48 14.13 7.37 -1.20
CA SER A 48 15.12 8.28 -1.81
C SER A 48 14.61 9.71 -1.95
N VAL A 49 13.41 10.00 -1.42
CA VAL A 49 12.74 11.30 -1.55
C VAL A 49 13.10 12.23 -0.38
N ASP A 50 13.01 13.53 -0.63
CA ASP A 50 13.12 14.53 0.43
C ASP A 50 11.99 14.33 1.46
N PRO A 51 12.26 14.39 2.78
CA PRO A 51 11.22 14.27 3.80
C PRO A 51 10.01 15.20 3.60
N LEU A 52 10.22 16.39 3.04
CA LEU A 52 9.16 17.36 2.74
C LEU A 52 8.19 16.88 1.64
N ALA A 53 8.61 15.90 0.85
CA ALA A 53 7.80 15.26 -0.18
C ALA A 53 7.30 13.86 0.24
N SER A 54 7.49 13.46 1.51
CA SER A 54 7.04 12.17 2.01
C SER A 54 5.53 12.04 1.82
N THR A 55 5.12 10.98 1.14
CA THR A 55 3.72 10.72 0.87
C THR A 55 3.46 9.24 0.66
N SER A 56 2.18 8.88 0.67
CA SER A 56 1.64 7.60 0.27
C SER A 56 0.40 7.90 -0.55
N ARG A 57 0.15 7.08 -1.57
CA ARG A 57 -1.04 7.23 -2.39
C ARG A 57 -1.55 5.88 -2.82
N LEU A 58 -2.86 5.71 -2.70
CA LEU A 58 -3.59 4.61 -3.31
C LEU A 58 -4.58 5.20 -4.30
N GLU A 59 -4.51 4.74 -5.54
CA GLU A 59 -5.43 5.11 -6.60
C GLU A 59 -6.15 3.83 -7.05
N VAL A 60 -7.48 3.88 -7.11
CA VAL A 60 -8.32 2.75 -7.54
C VAL A 60 -9.21 3.22 -8.69
N TYR A 61 -9.08 2.56 -9.83
CA TYR A 61 -9.83 2.85 -11.04
C TYR A 61 -10.93 1.79 -11.19
N GLY A 62 -12.19 2.22 -11.05
CA GLY A 62 -13.35 1.34 -11.17
C GLY A 62 -13.80 1.15 -12.62
N ASP A 63 -14.53 0.05 -12.86
CA ASP A 63 -15.21 -0.22 -14.13
C ASP A 63 -16.37 0.75 -14.42
N ASN A 64 -16.88 1.41 -13.37
CA ASN A 64 -17.87 2.48 -13.44
C ASN A 64 -17.28 3.86 -13.77
N THR A 65 -16.04 3.93 -14.24
CA THR A 65 -15.27 5.16 -14.56
C THR A 65 -14.94 6.06 -13.37
N ASN A 66 -15.36 5.69 -12.15
CA ASN A 66 -14.99 6.44 -10.96
C ASN A 66 -13.55 6.10 -10.55
N VAL A 67 -12.89 7.08 -9.95
CA VAL A 67 -11.52 6.94 -9.45
C VAL A 67 -11.47 7.38 -7.99
N LEU A 68 -10.94 6.53 -7.13
CA LEU A 68 -10.71 6.84 -5.72
C LEU A 68 -9.23 7.12 -5.49
N HIS A 69 -8.90 8.28 -4.95
CA HIS A 69 -7.57 8.60 -4.45
C HIS A 69 -7.61 8.68 -2.93
N ALA A 70 -6.88 7.81 -2.25
CA ALA A 70 -6.48 8.02 -0.86
C ALA A 70 -5.07 8.59 -0.87
N ILE A 71 -4.93 9.82 -0.37
CA ILE A 71 -3.68 10.58 -0.37
C ILE A 71 -3.26 10.74 1.08
N TRP A 72 -2.04 10.30 1.35
CA TRP A 72 -1.45 10.28 2.69
C TRP A 72 -2.37 9.58 3.69
N ASN A 73 -2.50 10.14 4.88
CA ASN A 73 -3.30 9.59 5.97
C ASN A 73 -4.55 10.45 6.29
N ASP A 74 -4.75 11.54 5.55
CA ASP A 74 -5.68 12.60 5.92
C ASP A 74 -6.57 13.07 4.76
N LYS A 75 -6.43 12.54 3.54
CA LYS A 75 -7.25 12.98 2.40
C LYS A 75 -7.77 11.85 1.54
N ILE A 76 -9.06 11.92 1.21
CA ILE A 76 -9.72 11.05 0.22
C ILE A 76 -10.38 11.93 -0.84
N ILE A 77 -10.19 11.57 -2.11
CA ILE A 77 -10.85 12.22 -3.25
C ILE A 77 -11.56 11.16 -4.08
N LEU A 78 -12.83 11.37 -4.39
CA LEU A 78 -13.60 10.57 -5.32
C LEU A 78 -13.89 11.39 -6.58
N TYR A 79 -13.34 10.94 -7.70
CA TYR A 79 -13.66 11.42 -9.04
C TYR A 79 -14.76 10.53 -9.63
N GLY A 80 -15.76 11.16 -10.24
CA GLY A 80 -16.86 10.46 -10.89
C GLY A 80 -17.65 11.39 -11.80
N SER A 81 -18.90 11.04 -12.12
CA SER A 81 -19.75 11.78 -13.07
C SER A 81 -20.14 13.21 -12.65
N ASN A 82 -19.84 13.62 -11.42
CA ASN A 82 -20.15 14.96 -10.93
C ASN A 82 -19.20 16.00 -11.53
N GLN A 83 -19.68 17.23 -11.76
CA GLN A 83 -18.84 18.32 -12.28
C GLN A 83 -17.67 18.72 -11.35
N LYS A 84 -17.73 18.34 -10.06
CA LYS A 84 -16.67 18.57 -9.08
C LYS A 84 -16.35 17.28 -8.32
N PRO A 85 -15.06 16.98 -8.05
CA PRO A 85 -14.67 15.87 -7.19
C PRO A 85 -15.26 15.99 -5.79
N GLN A 86 -15.55 14.85 -5.16
CA GLN A 86 -15.91 14.82 -3.73
C GLN A 86 -14.63 14.65 -2.93
N GLU A 87 -14.40 15.53 -1.95
CA GLU A 87 -13.19 15.54 -1.13
C GLU A 87 -13.54 15.42 0.34
N TRP A 88 -12.82 14.55 1.04
CA TRP A 88 -12.89 14.41 2.49
C TRP A 88 -11.50 14.62 3.09
N ASN A 89 -11.39 15.58 3.99
CA ASN A 89 -10.23 15.73 4.87
C ASN A 89 -10.53 15.00 6.18
N LEU A 90 -9.64 14.10 6.58
CA LEU A 90 -9.76 13.27 7.78
C LEU A 90 -8.96 13.92 8.91
N ASP A 91 -9.64 14.42 9.93
CA ASP A 91 -8.97 15.00 11.11
C ASP A 91 -8.56 13.91 12.11
N VAL A 92 -7.69 12.99 11.66
CA VAL A 92 -7.15 11.91 12.50
C VAL A 92 -5.79 12.35 13.04
N LYS A 93 -5.58 12.24 14.36
CA LYS A 93 -4.36 12.70 15.04
C LYS A 93 -3.70 11.59 15.85
N GLY A 94 -2.40 11.74 16.05
CA GLY A 94 -1.59 10.88 16.92
C GLY A 94 -1.55 9.43 16.46
N THR A 95 -1.64 8.48 17.39
CA THR A 95 -1.46 7.05 17.12
C THR A 95 -2.57 6.43 16.25
N ARG A 96 -3.69 7.13 16.05
CA ARG A 96 -4.78 6.70 15.15
C ARG A 96 -4.44 6.86 13.68
N VAL A 97 -3.40 7.60 13.35
CA VAL A 97 -3.01 7.91 11.97
C VAL A 97 -2.32 6.72 11.29
N TRP A 98 -1.58 5.94 12.06
CA TRP A 98 -0.60 4.97 11.55
C TRP A 98 -1.11 3.52 11.51
N GLY A 99 -2.37 3.28 11.87
CA GLY A 99 -2.99 1.95 11.86
C GLY A 99 -2.55 1.01 13.00
N HIS A 100 -1.44 1.28 13.68
CA HIS A 100 -0.94 0.45 14.79
C HIS A 100 -1.97 0.28 15.90
N ARG A 101 -2.57 1.39 16.36
CA ARG A 101 -3.59 1.35 17.40
C ARG A 101 -4.79 0.51 16.98
N GLN A 102 -5.25 0.65 15.74
CA GLN A 102 -6.38 -0.12 15.21
C GLN A 102 -6.04 -1.62 15.10
N ALA A 103 -4.80 -1.96 14.75
CA ALA A 103 -4.33 -3.33 14.73
C ALA A 103 -4.30 -3.93 16.14
N ASP A 104 -3.80 -3.19 17.13
CA ASP A 104 -3.78 -3.61 18.54
C ASP A 104 -5.20 -3.77 19.10
N GLU A 105 -6.08 -2.80 18.84
CA GLU A 105 -7.50 -2.86 19.23
C GLU A 105 -8.18 -4.10 18.62
N HIS A 106 -7.97 -4.37 17.33
CA HIS A 106 -8.51 -5.56 16.67
C HIS A 106 -7.98 -6.86 17.30
N PHE A 107 -6.68 -6.95 17.58
CA PHE A 107 -6.07 -8.10 18.22
C PHE A 107 -6.66 -8.38 19.61
N ILE A 108 -6.79 -7.34 20.44
CA ILE A 108 -7.39 -7.45 21.78
C ILE A 108 -8.86 -7.89 21.68
N GLU A 109 -9.64 -7.30 20.78
CA GLU A 109 -11.03 -7.69 20.57
C GLU A 109 -11.17 -9.16 20.13
N CYS A 110 -10.29 -9.63 19.24
CA CYS A 110 -10.28 -11.02 18.81
C CYS A 110 -10.06 -11.99 19.98
N ILE A 111 -9.15 -11.65 20.90
CA ILE A 111 -8.91 -12.44 22.12
C ILE A 111 -10.14 -12.39 23.04
N LEU A 112 -10.61 -11.19 23.39
CA LEU A 112 -11.69 -11.02 24.36
C LEU A 112 -13.01 -11.67 23.90
N HIS A 113 -13.29 -11.62 22.60
CA HIS A 113 -14.55 -12.09 22.03
C HIS A 113 -14.43 -13.41 21.26
N LYS A 114 -13.25 -14.06 21.28
CA LYS A 114 -12.97 -15.28 20.51
C LYS A 114 -13.33 -15.15 19.03
N LYS A 115 -13.11 -13.96 18.45
CA LYS A 115 -13.33 -13.71 17.02
C LYS A 115 -12.11 -14.19 16.23
N GLN A 116 -12.35 -14.71 15.04
CA GLN A 116 -11.27 -15.04 14.11
C GLN A 116 -10.56 -13.75 13.65
N LEU A 117 -9.24 -13.82 13.54
CA LEU A 117 -8.43 -12.74 12.96
C LEU A 117 -8.83 -12.54 11.50
N LYS A 118 -8.93 -11.28 11.08
CA LYS A 118 -9.22 -10.94 9.68
C LYS A 118 -8.04 -11.26 8.75
N VAL A 119 -6.82 -11.19 9.27
CA VAL A 119 -5.57 -11.54 8.57
C VAL A 119 -4.92 -12.68 9.31
N SER A 120 -4.61 -13.74 8.57
CA SER A 120 -4.13 -15.03 9.06
C SER A 120 -2.63 -15.22 8.80
N VAL A 121 -2.09 -16.34 9.29
CA VAL A 121 -0.70 -16.73 9.00
C VAL A 121 -0.54 -17.09 7.52
N GLU A 122 -1.57 -17.68 6.92
CA GLU A 122 -1.62 -18.03 5.51
C GLU A 122 -1.48 -16.79 4.62
N ASP A 123 -2.09 -15.67 5.02
CA ASP A 123 -1.93 -14.38 4.31
C ASP A 123 -0.48 -13.87 4.38
N ALA A 124 0.19 -14.05 5.53
CA ALA A 124 1.59 -13.69 5.69
C ALA A 124 2.51 -14.57 4.83
N ILE A 125 2.24 -15.87 4.75
CA ILE A 125 2.99 -16.81 3.88
C ILE A 125 2.86 -16.38 2.43
N LYS A 126 1.65 -16.12 1.94
CA LYS A 126 1.41 -15.65 0.57
C LYS A 126 2.14 -14.33 0.28
N ALA A 127 2.09 -13.37 1.20
CA ALA A 127 2.82 -12.11 1.05
C ALA A 127 4.35 -12.34 0.92
N GLN A 128 4.90 -13.27 1.69
CA GLN A 128 6.32 -13.64 1.59
C GLN A 128 6.65 -14.33 0.27
N GLU A 129 5.81 -15.23 -0.23
CA GLU A 129 6.00 -15.88 -1.53
C GLU A 129 6.07 -14.86 -2.67
N ILE A 130 5.17 -13.86 -2.67
CA ILE A 130 5.20 -12.77 -3.64
C ILE A 130 6.46 -11.91 -3.49
N ALA A 131 6.86 -11.59 -2.26
CA ALA A 131 8.11 -10.85 -2.01
C ALA A 131 9.34 -11.60 -2.54
N GLN A 132 9.39 -12.93 -2.42
CA GLN A 132 10.44 -13.75 -3.01
C GLN A 132 10.43 -13.74 -4.54
N LYS A 133 9.25 -13.73 -5.17
CA LYS A 133 9.13 -13.56 -6.63
C LYS A 133 9.69 -12.21 -7.08
N ILE A 134 9.35 -11.12 -6.38
CA ILE A 134 9.88 -9.78 -6.62
C ILE A 134 11.40 -9.76 -6.47
N LYS A 135 11.94 -10.32 -5.39
CA LYS A 135 13.39 -10.37 -5.17
C LYS A 135 14.14 -11.05 -6.33
N LYS A 136 13.57 -12.11 -6.90
CA LYS A 136 14.17 -12.84 -8.02
C LYS A 136 14.10 -12.08 -9.35
N SER A 137 13.18 -11.13 -9.51
CA SER A 137 13.06 -10.35 -10.76
C SER A 137 13.97 -9.12 -10.79
N ILE A 138 14.40 -8.63 -9.61
CA ILE A 138 15.38 -7.55 -9.48
C ILE A 138 16.78 -8.12 -9.72
N LYS A 139 17.48 -7.62 -10.75
CA LYS A 139 18.86 -7.95 -11.07
C LYS A 139 19.85 -7.11 -10.28
#